data_AF-A0A093ESF4-F1
#
_entry.id   AF-A0A093ESF4-F1
#
_cell.length_a   1.000
_cell.length_b   1.000
_cell.length_c   1.000
_cell.angle_alpha   90.00
_cell.angle_beta   90.00
_cell.angle_gamma   90.00
#
_symmetry.space_group_name_H-M   'P 1'
#
loop_
_entity.id
_entity.type
_entity.pdbx_description
1 polymer ?
#
loop_
_entity_poly.entity_id
_entity_poly.type
_entity_poly.pdbx_seq_one_letter_code
_entity_poly.pdbx_strand_id
1 'polypeptide(L)'
;MSNNSNKRAPTTATQRLKQDYLRIKKDPVPYICAEPLPSNILEWHYVVRGPEMTPYEGGYYHGKLIFPREFPFKPPSIYMITPNGRFKCNTRLCLSITDFHPDTWNPAWSVSTILTGLLSFMVEKGPTLGSIETSEFTKRQLAAQSLAFNLKDKVFCELFPEVVEEIKQKQKAQEELNNRPPSLPLPDVVPDGEAHYGQNGIPLLNGHVPLAPANHPGLQQANRNHGLLGGALANLFVIVGFAAFAYTVKYVLRSIAQE
;
A
#
# COMPACT_ATOMS: atom_id res chain seq x y z
N MET A 1 -35.14 -44.07 -31.40
CA MET A 1 -33.94 -43.21 -31.40
C MET A 1 -33.75 -42.67 -29.99
N SER A 2 -32.94 -43.34 -29.15
CA SER A 2 -32.68 -42.88 -27.79
C SER A 2 -31.67 -41.75 -27.83
N ASN A 3 -32.13 -40.54 -27.54
CA ASN A 3 -31.33 -39.33 -27.52
C ASN A 3 -30.45 -39.36 -26.26
N ASN A 4 -29.23 -39.90 -26.39
CA ASN A 4 -28.27 -39.95 -25.30
C ASN A 4 -27.61 -38.56 -25.17
N SER A 5 -28.33 -37.61 -24.57
CA SER A 5 -27.77 -36.30 -24.22
C SER A 5 -26.66 -36.53 -23.21
N ASN A 6 -25.41 -36.38 -23.65
CA ASN A 6 -24.21 -36.54 -22.84
C ASN A 6 -24.17 -35.41 -21.80
N LYS A 7 -24.93 -35.54 -20.70
CA LYS A 7 -24.94 -34.56 -19.61
C LYS A 7 -23.58 -34.60 -18.93
N ARG A 8 -22.73 -33.63 -19.24
CA ARG A 8 -21.43 -33.43 -18.61
C ARG A 8 -21.64 -33.34 -17.10
N ALA A 9 -20.95 -34.17 -16.32
CA ALA A 9 -21.04 -34.14 -14.86
C ALA A 9 -20.71 -32.72 -14.34
N PRO A 10 -21.40 -32.26 -13.28
CA PRO A 10 -21.13 -30.94 -12.71
C PRO A 10 -19.68 -30.86 -12.22
N THR A 11 -19.01 -29.74 -12.52
CA THR A 11 -17.62 -29.51 -12.12
C THR A 11 -17.50 -29.52 -10.60
N THR A 12 -16.62 -30.37 -10.06
CA THR A 12 -16.33 -30.43 -8.62
C THR A 12 -15.50 -29.23 -8.16
N ALA A 13 -15.56 -28.89 -6.86
CA ALA A 13 -14.72 -27.83 -6.27
C ALA A 13 -13.23 -28.01 -6.59
N THR A 14 -12.71 -29.24 -6.43
CA THR A 14 -11.32 -29.58 -6.76
C THR A 14 -10.98 -29.31 -8.22
N GLN A 15 -11.83 -29.73 -9.17
CA GLN A 15 -11.58 -29.49 -10.60
C GLN A 15 -11.61 -27.99 -10.91
N ARG A 16 -12.57 -27.28 -10.34
CA ARG A 16 -12.69 -25.83 -10.50
C ARG A 16 -11.48 -25.08 -9.94
N LEU A 17 -11.01 -25.43 -8.74
CA LEU A 17 -9.86 -24.79 -8.10
C LEU A 17 -8.55 -25.09 -8.84
N LYS A 18 -8.39 -26.28 -9.42
CA LYS A 18 -7.27 -26.57 -10.33
C LYS A 18 -7.27 -25.64 -11.54
N GLN A 19 -8.44 -25.36 -12.13
CA GLN A 19 -8.56 -24.41 -13.25
C GLN A 19 -8.22 -22.98 -12.81
N ASP A 20 -8.73 -22.55 -11.65
CA ASP A 20 -8.43 -21.22 -11.12
C ASP A 20 -6.95 -21.07 -10.75
N TYR A 21 -6.28 -22.14 -10.29
CA TYR A 21 -4.85 -22.16 -10.03
C TYR A 21 -4.03 -21.96 -11.30
N LEU A 22 -4.34 -22.72 -12.36
CA LEU A 22 -3.69 -22.53 -13.65
C LEU A 22 -3.96 -21.13 -14.21
N ARG A 23 -5.16 -20.57 -13.98
CA ARG A 23 -5.50 -19.21 -14.41
C ARG A 23 -4.64 -18.17 -13.71
N ILE A 24 -4.59 -18.17 -12.37
CA ILE A 24 -3.83 -17.14 -11.62
C ILE A 24 -2.32 -17.25 -11.83
N LYS A 25 -1.80 -18.45 -12.13
CA LYS A 25 -0.39 -18.64 -12.50
C LYS A 25 -0.08 -18.13 -13.91
N LYS A 26 -1.03 -18.28 -14.84
CA LYS A 26 -0.89 -17.79 -16.22
C LYS A 26 -1.09 -16.27 -16.31
N ASP A 27 -2.03 -15.73 -15.54
CA ASP A 27 -2.42 -14.33 -15.54
C ASP A 27 -2.48 -13.82 -14.08
N PRO A 28 -1.32 -13.44 -13.52
CA PRO A 28 -1.22 -12.97 -12.15
C PRO A 28 -1.98 -11.66 -11.93
N VAL A 29 -2.61 -11.54 -10.77
CA VAL A 29 -3.28 -10.31 -10.35
C VAL A 29 -2.29 -9.35 -9.67
N PRO A 30 -2.35 -8.03 -9.94
CA PRO A 30 -1.49 -7.06 -9.29
C PRO A 30 -1.58 -7.13 -7.76
N TYR A 31 -0.45 -6.91 -7.10
CA TYR A 31 -0.30 -6.90 -5.64
C TYR A 31 -0.60 -8.21 -4.91
N ILE A 32 -0.97 -9.30 -5.61
CA ILE A 32 -1.49 -10.51 -4.97
C ILE A 32 -0.72 -11.74 -5.41
N CYS A 33 -0.32 -12.56 -4.45
CA CYS A 33 0.14 -13.93 -4.65
C CYS A 33 -0.84 -14.89 -3.96
N ALA A 34 -1.08 -16.08 -4.52
CA ALA A 34 -1.91 -17.09 -3.88
C ALA A 34 -1.45 -18.50 -4.19
N GLU A 35 -1.53 -19.38 -3.18
CA GLU A 35 -1.13 -20.78 -3.26
C GLU A 35 -2.12 -21.68 -2.51
N PRO A 36 -2.55 -22.82 -3.08
CA PRO A 36 -3.24 -23.86 -2.32
C PRO A 36 -2.29 -24.52 -1.32
N LEU A 37 -2.81 -24.97 -0.18
CA LEU A 37 -2.04 -25.89 0.66
C LEU A 37 -1.76 -27.20 -0.11
N PRO A 38 -0.53 -27.73 -0.07
CA PRO A 38 -0.19 -28.98 -0.76
C PRO A 38 -1.06 -30.17 -0.32
N SER A 39 -1.46 -30.18 0.95
CA SER A 39 -2.30 -31.23 1.55
C SER A 39 -3.81 -31.01 1.38
N ASN A 40 -4.25 -29.79 1.03
CA ASN A 40 -5.66 -29.45 0.95
C ASN A 40 -5.92 -28.32 -0.05
N ILE A 41 -6.33 -28.68 -1.27
CA ILE A 41 -6.68 -27.70 -2.31
C ILE A 41 -7.89 -26.82 -1.95
N LEU A 42 -8.70 -27.19 -0.94
CA LEU A 42 -9.82 -26.37 -0.48
C LEU A 42 -9.39 -25.28 0.50
N GLU A 43 -8.11 -25.20 0.86
CA GLU A 43 -7.55 -24.11 1.65
C GLU A 43 -6.42 -23.48 0.85
N TRP A 44 -6.57 -22.18 0.55
CA TRP A 44 -5.57 -21.40 -0.15
C TRP A 44 -5.08 -20.30 0.75
N HIS A 45 -3.78 -20.07 0.75
CA HIS A 45 -3.22 -18.87 1.33
C HIS A 45 -2.99 -17.83 0.25
N TYR A 46 -3.01 -16.56 0.66
CA TYR A 46 -2.67 -15.44 -0.21
C TYR A 46 -1.82 -14.43 0.54
N VAL A 47 -1.12 -13.60 -0.22
CA VAL A 47 -0.41 -12.42 0.26
C VAL A 47 -0.86 -11.22 -0.54
N VAL A 48 -1.31 -10.18 0.14
CA VAL A 48 -1.58 -8.86 -0.44
C VAL A 48 -0.39 -7.95 -0.14
N ARG A 49 0.22 -7.38 -1.17
CA ARG A 49 1.18 -6.28 -1.04
C ARG A 49 0.38 -4.99 -0.92
N GLY A 50 0.65 -4.20 0.12
CA GLY A 50 -0.04 -2.93 0.31
C GLY A 50 0.27 -1.96 -0.84
N PRO A 51 -0.73 -1.51 -1.61
CA PRO A 51 -0.50 -0.61 -2.75
C PRO A 51 0.09 0.72 -2.32
N GLU A 52 0.80 1.36 -3.24
CA GLU A 52 1.35 2.71 -3.07
C GLU A 52 0.25 3.73 -2.82
N MET A 53 0.59 4.81 -2.11
CA MET A 53 -0.32 5.89 -1.73
C MET A 53 -1.50 5.44 -0.86
N THR A 54 -1.39 4.26 -0.23
CA THR A 54 -2.33 3.79 0.78
C THR A 54 -1.67 3.72 2.16
N PRO A 55 -2.44 3.60 3.25
CA PRO A 55 -1.89 3.37 4.59
C PRO A 55 -1.17 2.03 4.73
N TYR A 56 -1.39 1.13 3.77
CA TYR A 56 -0.86 -0.22 3.75
C TYR A 56 0.46 -0.32 3.02
N GLU A 57 0.87 0.74 2.32
CA GLU A 57 2.06 0.82 1.49
C GLU A 57 3.27 0.20 2.19
N GLY A 58 3.92 -0.70 1.46
CA GLY A 58 5.12 -1.37 1.90
C GLY A 58 4.93 -2.51 2.90
N GLY A 59 3.70 -2.77 3.35
CA GLY A 59 3.32 -3.94 4.13
C GLY A 59 2.93 -5.16 3.28
N TYR A 60 2.97 -6.34 3.89
CA TYR A 60 2.60 -7.63 3.29
C TYR A 60 1.58 -8.33 4.17
N TYR A 61 0.41 -8.64 3.64
CA TYR A 61 -0.72 -9.15 4.42
C TYR A 61 -1.08 -10.56 3.99
N HIS A 62 -0.65 -11.52 4.80
CA HIS A 62 -0.98 -12.93 4.65
C HIS A 62 -2.39 -13.20 5.15
N GLY A 63 -3.12 -14.01 4.38
CA GLY A 63 -4.45 -14.48 4.73
C GLY A 63 -4.75 -15.82 4.07
N LYS A 64 -6.01 -16.25 4.19
CA LYS A 64 -6.47 -17.50 3.60
C LYS A 64 -7.93 -17.50 3.15
N LEU A 65 -8.19 -18.32 2.14
CA LEU A 65 -9.50 -18.69 1.62
C LEU A 65 -9.79 -20.14 2.01
N ILE A 66 -10.98 -20.39 2.56
CA ILE A 66 -11.46 -21.75 2.85
C ILE A 66 -12.68 -22.00 1.96
N PHE A 67 -12.54 -22.92 1.01
CA PHE A 67 -13.56 -23.26 0.04
C PHE A 67 -14.46 -24.40 0.54
N PRO A 68 -15.80 -24.26 0.46
CA PRO A 68 -16.70 -25.38 0.73
C PRO A 68 -16.63 -26.43 -0.40
N ARG A 69 -17.12 -27.64 -0.13
CA ARG A 69 -17.17 -28.72 -1.14
C ARG A 69 -18.09 -28.38 -2.32
N GLU A 70 -19.04 -27.49 -2.08
CA GLU A 70 -20.00 -26.98 -3.06
C GLU A 70 -19.46 -25.81 -3.90
N PHE A 71 -18.22 -25.36 -3.69
CA PHE A 71 -17.58 -24.39 -4.59
C PHE A 71 -17.59 -24.94 -6.04
N PRO A 72 -17.94 -24.14 -7.05
CA PRO A 72 -18.14 -22.69 -7.02
C PRO A 72 -19.57 -22.22 -6.78
N PHE A 73 -20.51 -23.11 -6.46
CA PHE A 73 -21.91 -22.72 -6.23
C PHE A 73 -22.13 -22.07 -4.86
N LYS A 74 -21.22 -22.33 -3.91
CA LYS A 74 -21.09 -21.55 -2.66
C LYS A 74 -19.75 -20.82 -2.62
N PRO A 75 -19.71 -19.58 -2.11
CA PRO A 75 -18.49 -18.79 -1.94
C PRO A 75 -17.54 -19.38 -0.88
N PRO A 76 -16.26 -18.99 -0.88
CA PRO A 76 -15.33 -19.28 0.21
C PRO A 76 -15.54 -18.36 1.43
N SER A 77 -15.05 -18.80 2.57
CA SER A 77 -14.77 -17.94 3.72
C SER A 77 -13.38 -17.30 3.58
N ILE A 78 -13.26 -16.01 3.94
CA ILE A 78 -12.02 -15.22 3.81
C ILE A 78 -11.51 -14.81 5.20
N TYR A 79 -10.19 -14.88 5.40
CA TYR A 79 -9.53 -14.57 6.67
C TYR A 79 -8.23 -13.80 6.43
N MET A 80 -7.97 -12.77 7.24
CA MET A 80 -6.66 -12.13 7.31
C MET A 80 -5.89 -12.65 8.53
N ILE A 81 -4.63 -13.05 8.35
CA ILE A 81 -3.77 -13.57 9.44
C ILE A 81 -2.88 -12.44 9.96
N THR A 82 -2.21 -11.73 9.05
CA THR A 82 -1.31 -10.63 9.43
C THR A 82 -2.09 -9.46 10.05
N PRO A 83 -1.64 -8.90 11.19
CA PRO A 83 -2.15 -7.65 11.75
C PRO A 83 -2.09 -6.50 10.73
N ASN A 84 -3.23 -5.84 10.50
CA ASN A 84 -3.39 -4.91 9.36
C ASN A 84 -4.20 -3.63 9.66
N GLY A 85 -4.93 -3.58 10.78
CA GLY A 85 -5.69 -2.39 11.18
C GLY A 85 -6.99 -2.13 10.39
N ARG A 86 -7.37 -3.05 9.50
CA ARG A 86 -8.61 -2.97 8.69
C ARG A 86 -9.57 -4.11 8.99
N PHE A 87 -9.03 -5.32 9.12
CA PHE A 87 -9.76 -6.55 9.36
C PHE A 87 -9.26 -7.19 10.65
N LYS A 88 -10.20 -7.64 11.49
CA LYS A 88 -9.90 -8.43 12.68
C LYS A 88 -9.29 -9.76 12.26
N CYS A 89 -8.08 -10.02 12.72
CA CYS A 89 -7.32 -11.19 12.29
C CYS A 89 -8.00 -12.50 12.72
N ASN A 90 -7.86 -13.53 11.89
CA ASN A 90 -8.36 -14.88 12.12
C ASN A 90 -9.88 -14.94 12.38
N THR A 91 -10.62 -13.94 11.91
CA THR A 91 -12.07 -13.93 11.91
C THR A 91 -12.59 -13.93 10.49
N ARG A 92 -13.75 -14.56 10.29
CA ARG A 92 -14.38 -14.62 8.97
C ARG A 92 -14.82 -13.22 8.55
N LEU A 93 -14.40 -12.80 7.37
CA LEU A 93 -14.79 -11.51 6.79
C LEU A 93 -16.08 -11.68 5.99
N CYS A 94 -17.03 -10.76 6.17
CA CYS A 94 -18.25 -10.69 5.36
C CYS A 94 -18.07 -9.61 4.29
N LEU A 95 -17.60 -9.99 3.11
CA LEU A 95 -17.62 -9.11 1.94
C LEU A 95 -18.80 -9.50 1.05
N SER A 96 -19.25 -8.62 0.16
CA SER A 96 -20.30 -8.92 -0.84
C SER A 96 -19.99 -10.12 -1.76
N ILE A 97 -18.74 -10.60 -1.72
CA ILE A 97 -18.18 -11.75 -2.43
C ILE A 97 -18.01 -13.01 -1.54
N THR A 98 -18.56 -13.04 -0.33
CA THR A 98 -18.37 -14.12 0.68
C THR A 98 -19.67 -14.85 1.05
N ASP A 99 -19.55 -15.91 1.87
CA ASP A 99 -20.63 -16.82 2.28
C ASP A 99 -21.76 -16.23 3.10
N PHE A 100 -21.66 -14.96 3.47
CA PHE A 100 -22.74 -14.22 4.10
C PHE A 100 -23.76 -13.65 3.11
N HIS A 101 -23.44 -13.58 1.81
CA HIS A 101 -24.34 -13.07 0.77
C HIS A 101 -24.50 -14.09 -0.38
N PRO A 102 -25.11 -15.26 -0.12
CA PRO A 102 -25.27 -16.29 -1.15
C PRO A 102 -26.08 -15.81 -2.35
N ASP A 103 -27.00 -14.85 -2.17
CA ASP A 103 -27.83 -14.31 -3.24
C ASP A 103 -27.08 -13.37 -4.20
N THR A 104 -25.97 -12.77 -3.75
CA THR A 104 -25.11 -11.91 -4.59
C THR A 104 -23.89 -12.64 -5.13
N TRP A 105 -23.70 -13.91 -4.76
CA TRP A 105 -22.58 -14.70 -5.21
C TRP A 105 -22.73 -15.09 -6.67
N ASN A 106 -21.67 -14.88 -7.46
CA ASN A 106 -21.59 -15.36 -8.82
C ASN A 106 -20.64 -16.55 -8.93
N PRO A 107 -21.13 -17.77 -9.23
CA PRO A 107 -20.28 -18.95 -9.41
C PRO A 107 -19.20 -18.82 -10.50
N ALA A 108 -19.30 -17.84 -11.40
CA ALA A 108 -18.28 -17.56 -12.40
C ALA A 108 -17.05 -16.82 -11.84
N TRP A 109 -17.14 -16.20 -10.65
CA TRP A 109 -16.01 -15.49 -10.05
C TRP A 109 -14.88 -16.46 -9.71
N SER A 110 -13.70 -16.13 -10.20
CA SER A 110 -12.48 -16.90 -9.97
C SER A 110 -11.78 -16.53 -8.68
N VAL A 111 -10.84 -17.35 -8.22
CA VAL A 111 -9.95 -16.99 -7.10
C VAL A 111 -9.29 -15.61 -7.32
N SER A 112 -8.83 -15.32 -8.53
CA SER A 112 -8.30 -14.00 -8.90
C SER A 112 -9.31 -12.88 -8.64
N THR A 113 -10.56 -13.05 -9.09
CA THR A 113 -11.63 -12.06 -8.90
C THR A 113 -11.94 -11.83 -7.43
N ILE A 114 -11.97 -12.91 -6.63
CA ILE A 114 -12.22 -12.85 -5.19
C ILE A 114 -11.13 -12.04 -4.48
N LEU A 115 -9.86 -12.32 -4.79
CA LEU A 115 -8.72 -11.64 -4.16
C LEU A 115 -8.60 -10.17 -4.59
N THR A 116 -8.88 -9.85 -5.86
CA THR A 116 -8.98 -8.46 -6.31
C THR A 116 -10.07 -7.71 -5.55
N GLY A 117 -11.25 -8.31 -5.39
CA GLY A 117 -12.34 -7.71 -4.62
C GLY A 117 -11.99 -7.51 -3.15
N LEU A 118 -11.30 -8.47 -2.52
CA LEU A 118 -10.78 -8.33 -1.15
C LEU A 118 -9.84 -7.11 -1.04
N LEU A 119 -8.90 -6.94 -1.97
CA LEU A 119 -8.00 -5.80 -1.98
C LEU A 119 -8.76 -4.48 -2.13
N SER A 120 -9.76 -4.41 -3.01
CA SER A 120 -10.62 -3.23 -3.15
C SER A 120 -11.30 -2.87 -1.81
N PHE A 121 -11.89 -3.84 -1.12
CA PHE A 121 -12.49 -3.63 0.21
C PHE A 121 -11.47 -3.25 1.30
N MET A 122 -10.22 -3.68 1.15
CA MET A 122 -9.14 -3.36 2.10
C MET A 122 -8.74 -1.89 2.01
N VAL A 123 -8.66 -1.33 0.80
CA VAL A 123 -8.26 0.07 0.57
C VAL A 123 -9.41 1.06 0.78
N GLU A 124 -10.65 0.59 0.77
CA GLU A 124 -11.83 1.37 1.12
C GLU A 124 -12.00 1.59 2.63
N LYS A 125 -12.84 2.57 2.99
CA LYS A 125 -13.16 2.93 4.38
C LYS A 125 -14.51 2.41 4.87
N GLY A 126 -15.32 1.80 3.99
CA GLY A 126 -16.67 1.35 4.33
C GLY A 126 -16.68 0.29 5.43
N PRO A 127 -17.63 0.34 6.39
CA PRO A 127 -17.76 -0.69 7.40
C PRO A 127 -18.19 -2.02 6.77
N THR A 128 -17.73 -3.13 7.34
CA THR A 128 -18.02 -4.50 6.89
C THR A 128 -17.87 -5.44 8.08
N LEU A 129 -18.57 -6.58 8.11
CA LEU A 129 -18.40 -7.52 9.25
C LEU A 129 -16.97 -8.06 9.27
N GLY A 130 -16.36 -8.04 10.45
CA GLY A 130 -14.95 -8.38 10.63
C GLY A 130 -14.00 -7.22 10.35
N SER A 131 -14.49 -6.06 9.94
CA SER A 131 -13.67 -4.85 9.93
C SER A 131 -13.43 -4.30 11.34
N ILE A 132 -12.34 -3.55 11.48
CA ILE A 132 -11.99 -2.77 12.66
C ILE A 132 -11.61 -1.36 12.22
N GLU A 133 -11.73 -0.40 13.13
CA GLU A 133 -11.32 0.97 12.90
C GLU A 133 -10.03 1.27 13.67
N THR A 134 -8.99 1.67 12.94
CA THR A 134 -7.73 2.16 13.51
C THR A 134 -7.28 3.40 12.76
N SER A 135 -6.41 4.21 13.37
CA SER A 135 -5.79 5.34 12.69
C SER A 135 -4.92 4.90 11.51
N GLU A 136 -4.72 5.78 10.53
CA GLU A 136 -3.80 5.54 9.40
C GLU A 136 -2.36 5.37 9.91
N PHE A 137 -1.99 6.09 10.97
CA PHE A 137 -0.70 5.93 11.65
C PHE A 137 -0.52 4.49 12.16
N THR A 138 -1.54 3.94 12.82
CA THR A 138 -1.55 2.54 13.26
C THR A 138 -1.39 1.58 12.08
N LYS A 139 -2.09 1.81 10.96
CA LYS A 139 -1.96 0.96 9.77
C LYS A 139 -0.55 0.99 9.19
N ARG A 140 0.07 2.16 9.09
CA ARG A 140 1.47 2.31 8.64
C ARG A 140 2.46 1.60 9.57
N GLN A 141 2.23 1.67 10.88
CA GLN A 141 3.04 0.94 11.85
C GLN A 141 2.90 -0.58 11.69
N LEU A 142 1.68 -1.07 11.47
CA LEU A 142 1.40 -2.48 11.19
C LEU A 142 1.97 -2.93 9.84
N ALA A 143 1.96 -2.06 8.82
CA ALA A 143 2.60 -2.31 7.53
C ALA A 143 4.10 -2.61 7.72
N ALA A 144 4.82 -1.79 8.49
CA ALA A 144 6.23 -2.04 8.81
C ALA A 144 6.44 -3.32 9.64
N GLN A 145 5.55 -3.60 10.60
CA GLN A 145 5.64 -4.78 11.46
C GLN A 145 5.31 -6.09 10.72
N SER A 146 4.52 -6.01 9.64
CA SER A 146 4.08 -7.18 8.87
C SER A 146 5.24 -8.00 8.30
N LEU A 147 6.35 -7.35 7.95
CA LEU A 147 7.56 -7.99 7.41
C LEU A 147 8.09 -9.02 8.40
N ALA A 148 8.44 -8.58 9.61
CA ALA A 148 8.97 -9.44 10.66
C ALA A 148 7.93 -10.44 11.19
N PHE A 149 6.64 -10.08 11.15
CA PHE A 149 5.56 -11.00 11.52
C PHE A 149 5.49 -12.19 10.56
N ASN A 150 5.45 -11.94 9.26
CA ASN A 150 5.30 -12.98 8.24
C ASN A 150 6.53 -13.89 8.17
N LEU A 151 7.75 -13.35 8.32
CA LEU A 151 8.97 -14.15 8.32
C LEU A 151 9.07 -15.17 9.49
N LYS A 152 8.27 -14.98 10.55
CA LYS A 152 8.19 -15.94 11.67
C LYS A 152 7.18 -17.05 11.43
N ASP A 153 6.27 -16.88 10.47
CA ASP A 153 5.26 -17.87 10.11
C ASP A 153 5.84 -18.88 9.11
N LYS A 154 5.93 -20.14 9.53
CA LYS A 154 6.48 -21.22 8.69
C LYS A 154 5.63 -21.47 7.45
N VAL A 155 4.30 -21.39 7.57
CA VAL A 155 3.39 -21.61 6.44
C VAL A 155 3.57 -20.50 5.41
N PHE A 156 3.71 -19.24 5.86
CA PHE A 156 4.04 -18.13 4.96
C PHE A 156 5.36 -18.38 4.23
N CYS A 157 6.41 -18.75 4.97
CA CYS A 157 7.74 -18.96 4.41
C CYS A 157 7.82 -20.12 3.41
N GLU A 158 7.08 -21.21 3.68
CA GLU A 158 7.03 -22.38 2.81
C GLU A 158 6.24 -22.13 1.53
N LEU A 159 5.10 -21.43 1.63
CA LEU A 159 4.23 -21.18 0.47
C LEU A 159 4.71 -20.03 -0.41
N PHE A 160 5.37 -19.01 0.14
CA PHE A 160 5.72 -17.79 -0.59
C PHE A 160 7.23 -17.46 -0.53
N PRO A 161 8.12 -18.36 -0.98
CA PRO A 161 9.57 -18.15 -0.89
C PRO A 161 10.04 -16.89 -1.65
N GLU A 162 9.45 -16.57 -2.79
CA GLU A 162 9.79 -15.35 -3.54
C GLU A 162 9.43 -14.07 -2.76
N VAL A 163 8.31 -14.08 -2.03
CA VAL A 163 7.89 -12.95 -1.19
C VAL A 163 8.80 -12.82 0.03
N VAL A 164 9.24 -13.95 0.60
CA VAL A 164 10.23 -13.96 1.69
C VAL A 164 11.53 -13.27 1.25
N GLU A 165 12.04 -13.62 0.07
CA GLU A 165 13.27 -13.01 -0.44
C GLU A 165 13.09 -11.52 -0.75
N GLU A 166 11.94 -11.12 -1.31
CA GLU A 166 11.60 -9.70 -1.49
C GLU A 166 11.59 -8.93 -0.16
N ILE A 167 10.99 -9.49 0.90
CA ILE A 167 10.97 -8.87 2.24
C ILE A 167 12.39 -8.73 2.78
N LYS A 168 13.23 -9.77 2.67
CA LYS A 168 14.62 -9.74 3.16
C LYS A 168 15.46 -8.69 2.41
N GLN A 169 15.31 -8.61 1.08
CA GLN A 169 15.99 -7.60 0.27
C GLN A 169 15.59 -6.18 0.70
N LYS A 170 14.30 -5.97 0.94
CA LYS A 170 13.79 -4.67 1.41
C LYS A 170 14.32 -4.29 2.79
N GLN A 171 14.41 -5.24 3.72
CA GLN A 171 15.00 -5.00 5.04
C GLN A 171 16.49 -4.63 4.93
N LYS A 172 17.25 -5.38 4.13
CA LYS A 172 18.68 -5.11 3.89
C LYS A 172 18.91 -3.72 3.29
N ALA A 173 18.13 -3.35 2.27
CA ALA A 173 18.22 -2.03 1.64
C ALA A 173 17.91 -0.89 2.63
N GLN A 174 16.94 -1.09 3.52
CA GLN A 174 16.60 -0.12 4.56
C GLN A 174 17.70 0.02 5.61
N GLU A 175 18.33 -1.09 6.01
CA GLU A 175 19.46 -1.09 6.94
C GLU A 175 20.68 -0.38 6.34
N GLU A 176 21.01 -0.65 5.08
CA GLU A 176 22.09 0.04 4.36
C GLU A 176 21.85 1.56 4.27
N LEU A 177 20.61 1.98 3.99
CA LEU A 177 20.25 3.39 3.96
C LEU A 177 20.38 4.05 5.34
N ASN A 178 19.92 3.38 6.40
CA ASN A 178 19.99 3.88 7.77
C ASN A 178 21.44 3.97 8.29
N ASN A 179 22.34 3.11 7.80
CA ASN A 179 23.75 3.09 8.18
C ASN A 179 24.62 4.01 7.32
N ARG A 180 24.05 4.72 6.33
CA ARG A 180 24.81 5.64 5.47
C ARG A 180 25.25 6.86 6.29
N PRO A 181 26.55 7.21 6.32
CA PRO A 181 27.00 8.42 6.99
C PRO A 181 26.34 9.66 6.35
N PRO A 182 26.04 10.72 7.13
CA PRO A 182 25.54 11.97 6.58
C PRO A 182 26.46 12.42 5.44
N SER A 183 25.88 12.81 4.30
CA SER A 183 26.66 13.44 3.23
C SER A 183 27.43 14.62 3.83
N LEU A 184 28.76 14.61 3.65
CA LEU A 184 29.61 15.74 4.04
C LEU A 184 28.98 17.05 3.54
N PRO A 185 29.02 18.14 4.33
CA PRO A 185 28.63 19.44 3.83
C PRO A 185 29.36 19.70 2.52
N LEU A 186 28.63 20.13 1.48
CA LEU A 186 29.25 20.62 0.25
C LEU A 186 30.29 21.68 0.67
N PRO A 187 31.50 21.66 0.09
CA PRO A 187 32.45 22.73 0.36
C PRO A 187 31.80 24.05 0.00
N ASP A 188 31.81 25.00 0.95
CA ASP A 188 31.39 26.37 0.70
C ASP A 188 32.15 26.86 -0.53
N VAL A 189 31.45 27.00 -1.66
CA VAL A 189 31.97 27.71 -2.82
C VAL A 189 31.99 29.17 -2.39
N VAL A 190 33.08 29.58 -1.76
CA VAL A 190 33.40 30.98 -1.56
C VAL A 190 33.55 31.57 -2.97
N PRO A 191 32.70 32.53 -3.39
CA PRO A 191 32.95 33.22 -4.63
C PRO A 191 34.23 34.04 -4.45
N ASP A 192 35.23 33.80 -5.31
CA ASP A 192 36.43 34.62 -5.39
C ASP A 192 36.03 36.06 -5.76
N GLY A 193 35.76 36.88 -4.74
CA GLY A 193 35.59 38.31 -4.85
C GLY A 193 36.86 38.99 -4.31
N GLU A 194 37.70 39.47 -5.22
CA GLU A 194 38.92 40.22 -4.92
C GLU A 194 38.66 41.38 -3.93
N ALA A 195 39.35 41.34 -2.79
CA ALA A 195 39.40 42.47 -1.87
C ALA A 195 40.56 43.40 -2.27
N HIS A 196 40.24 44.53 -2.90
CA HIS A 196 41.19 45.63 -3.08
C HIS A 196 41.58 46.24 -1.72
N TYR A 197 42.88 46.22 -1.42
CA TYR A 197 43.46 46.83 -0.23
C TYR A 197 43.56 48.36 -0.40
N GLY A 198 42.79 49.10 0.41
CA GLY A 198 42.93 50.54 0.60
C GLY A 198 43.77 50.83 1.85
N GLN A 199 44.91 51.45 1.63
CA GLN A 199 45.93 51.82 2.61
C GLN A 199 45.40 52.88 3.59
N ASN A 200 45.33 52.55 4.89
CA ASN A 200 45.55 53.42 6.07
C ASN A 200 45.10 52.67 7.34
N GLY A 201 46.04 52.03 8.05
CA GLY A 201 45.76 51.32 9.30
C GLY A 201 45.64 52.25 10.51
N ILE A 202 44.76 51.90 11.46
CA ILE A 202 44.93 51.84 12.94
C ILE A 202 43.66 51.15 13.53
N PRO A 203 43.76 50.28 14.56
CA PRO A 203 42.67 49.42 15.07
C PRO A 203 41.95 50.00 16.29
N LEU A 204 40.75 49.49 16.64
CA LEU A 204 40.08 49.75 17.92
C LEU A 204 39.46 48.49 18.55
N LEU A 205 39.92 48.20 19.76
CA LEU A 205 39.46 47.18 20.70
C LEU A 205 38.99 47.90 21.97
N ASN A 206 37.76 47.63 22.44
CA ASN A 206 37.24 47.77 23.83
C ASN A 206 35.70 47.61 23.83
N GLY A 207 35.03 46.97 24.81
CA GLY A 207 35.46 46.48 26.11
C GLY A 207 34.36 45.70 26.87
N HIS A 208 34.74 45.12 28.01
CA HIS A 208 33.89 44.67 29.15
C HIS A 208 33.18 45.88 29.81
N VAL A 209 32.10 45.81 30.63
CA VAL A 209 31.75 45.09 31.92
C VAL A 209 30.24 45.40 32.24
N PRO A 210 29.56 45.10 33.40
CA PRO A 210 29.52 44.02 34.42
C PRO A 210 28.06 43.48 34.75
N LEU A 211 27.96 42.68 35.84
CA LEU A 211 26.84 41.91 36.46
C LEU A 211 25.55 42.63 36.98
N ALA A 212 24.42 41.89 36.88
CA ALA A 212 23.28 41.68 37.85
C ALA A 212 22.08 42.69 37.94
N PRO A 213 20.95 42.37 38.66
CA PRO A 213 19.80 41.56 38.22
C PRO A 213 18.40 42.23 38.44
N ALA A 214 17.30 41.81 37.78
CA ALA A 214 15.91 42.01 38.27
C ALA A 214 14.81 41.31 37.42
N ASN A 215 13.75 40.93 38.12
CA ASN A 215 12.52 40.22 37.70
C ASN A 215 11.51 41.03 36.87
N HIS A 216 10.57 40.27 36.27
CA HIS A 216 9.12 40.53 36.04
C HIS A 216 8.61 41.01 34.64
N PRO A 217 7.31 40.81 34.30
CA PRO A 217 6.88 39.91 33.22
C PRO A 217 6.09 40.57 32.07
N GLY A 218 5.95 39.83 30.96
CA GLY A 218 4.80 39.89 30.03
C GLY A 218 4.77 41.03 29.01
N LEU A 219 4.82 40.67 27.71
CA LEU A 219 4.11 41.41 26.65
C LEU A 219 3.67 40.48 25.51
N GLN A 220 2.46 40.78 25.04
CA GLN A 220 1.66 40.15 23.99
C GLN A 220 2.24 40.31 22.57
N GLN A 221 2.08 39.23 21.79
CA GLN A 221 1.46 39.17 20.46
C GLN A 221 2.16 39.77 19.22
N ALA A 222 2.41 38.91 18.23
CA ALA A 222 2.30 39.25 16.81
C ALA A 222 1.85 38.04 15.99
N ASN A 223 0.55 37.97 15.75
CA ASN A 223 -0.09 37.16 14.73
C ASN A 223 0.27 37.72 13.33
N ARG A 224 0.73 36.88 12.39
CA ARG A 224 0.76 37.21 10.95
C ARG A 224 0.30 36.02 10.11
N ASN A 225 -1.00 36.06 9.82
CA ASN A 225 -1.75 35.50 8.70
C ASN A 225 -0.90 35.12 7.46
N HIS A 226 -0.84 33.82 7.11
CA HIS A 226 -0.62 33.39 5.73
C HIS A 226 -2.00 33.20 5.07
N GLY A 227 -2.32 34.13 4.18
CA GLY A 227 -3.66 34.36 3.66
C GLY A 227 -4.16 33.35 2.62
N LEU A 228 -5.49 33.34 2.52
CA LEU A 228 -6.38 32.65 1.58
C LEU A 228 -5.97 32.65 0.09
N LEU A 229 -4.99 33.46 -0.32
CA LEU A 229 -4.56 33.64 -1.71
C LEU A 229 -3.60 32.53 -2.20
N GLY A 230 -2.88 31.85 -1.31
CA GLY A 230 -1.95 30.78 -1.69
C GLY A 230 -2.65 29.50 -2.19
N GLY A 231 -3.81 29.16 -1.61
CA GLY A 231 -4.57 27.97 -1.98
C GLY A 231 -5.30 28.11 -3.33
N ALA A 232 -5.79 29.30 -3.66
CA ALA A 232 -6.49 29.55 -4.92
C ALA A 232 -5.57 29.45 -6.14
N LEU A 233 -4.33 29.95 -6.03
CA LEU A 233 -3.33 29.83 -7.10
C LEU A 233 -2.88 28.38 -7.31
N ALA A 234 -2.69 27.62 -6.22
CA ALA A 234 -2.36 26.19 -6.30
C ALA A 234 -3.48 25.39 -7.01
N ASN A 235 -4.74 25.67 -6.68
CA ASN A 235 -5.89 25.04 -7.34
C ASN A 235 -5.98 25.39 -8.84
N LEU A 236 -5.61 26.62 -9.22
CA LEU A 236 -5.59 27.03 -10.62
C LEU A 236 -4.56 26.24 -11.44
N PHE A 237 -3.35 26.04 -10.92
CA PHE A 237 -2.31 25.24 -11.59
C PHE A 237 -2.73 23.79 -11.80
N VAL A 238 -3.41 23.19 -10.80
CA VAL A 238 -3.93 21.83 -10.91
C VAL A 238 -5.01 21.73 -11.99
N ILE A 239 -5.95 22.67 -12.03
CA ILE A 239 -7.03 22.69 -13.04
C ILE A 239 -6.47 22.85 -14.45
N VAL A 240 -5.52 23.78 -14.65
CA VAL A 240 -4.87 23.99 -15.94
C VAL A 240 -4.07 22.75 -16.37
N GLY A 241 -3.37 22.11 -15.43
CA GLY A 241 -2.64 20.85 -15.70
C GLY A 241 -3.56 19.70 -16.13
N PHE A 242 -4.69 19.51 -15.44
CA PHE A 242 -5.68 18.50 -15.81
C PHE A 242 -6.32 18.77 -17.18
N ALA A 243 -6.62 20.03 -17.50
CA ALA A 243 -7.17 20.41 -18.80
C ALA A 243 -6.19 20.15 -19.94
N ALA A 244 -4.91 20.48 -19.75
CA ALA A 244 -3.85 20.21 -20.73
C ALA A 244 -3.66 18.70 -20.93
N PHE A 245 -3.62 17.91 -19.85
CA PHE A 245 -3.51 16.45 -19.93
C PHE A 245 -4.70 15.84 -20.68
N ALA A 246 -5.93 16.25 -20.35
CA ALA A 246 -7.13 15.78 -21.03
C ALA A 246 -7.13 16.13 -22.53
N TYR A 247 -6.62 17.32 -22.90
CA TYR A 247 -6.47 17.71 -24.29
C TYR A 247 -5.45 16.86 -25.04
N THR A 248 -4.29 16.59 -24.43
CA THR A 248 -3.26 15.72 -25.01
C THR A 248 -3.77 14.29 -25.21
N VAL A 249 -4.47 13.71 -24.22
CA VAL A 249 -5.07 12.38 -24.34
C VAL A 249 -6.10 12.36 -25.47
N LYS A 250 -6.97 13.38 -25.56
CA LYS A 250 -7.95 13.50 -26.65
C LYS A 250 -7.30 13.64 -28.03
N TYR A 251 -6.20 14.38 -28.11
CA TYR A 251 -5.44 14.55 -29.35
C TYR A 251 -4.81 13.22 -29.80
N VAL A 252 -4.14 12.51 -28.89
CA VAL A 252 -3.51 11.21 -29.16
C VAL A 252 -4.57 10.17 -29.58
N LEU A 253 -5.69 10.08 -28.87
CA LEU A 253 -6.77 9.15 -29.24
C LEU A 253 -7.38 9.47 -30.62
N ARG A 254 -7.48 10.75 -30.99
CA ARG A 254 -7.92 11.14 -32.34
C ARG A 254 -6.88 10.83 -33.42
N SER A 255 -5.60 10.99 -33.12
CA SER A 255 -4.50 10.66 -34.04
C SER A 255 -4.47 9.16 -34.35
N ILE A 256 -4.65 8.32 -33.33
CA ILE A 256 -4.69 6.86 -33.49
C ILE A 256 -5.92 6.39 -34.27
N ALA A 257 -7.04 7.13 -34.23
CA ALA A 257 -8.26 6.80 -34.96
C ALA A 257 -8.26 7.25 -36.44
N GLN A 258 -7.20 7.94 -36.89
CA GLN A 258 -7.06 8.44 -38.28
C GLN A 258 -5.98 7.68 -39.09
N GLU A 259 -5.27 6.74 -38.47
CA GLU A 259 -4.42 5.73 -39.14
C GLU A 259 -5.17 4.40 -39.30
#